data_AF-A0A242C6A6-F1
#
_entry.id   AF-A0A242C6A6-F1
#
_cell.length_a   1.000
_cell.length_b   1.000
_cell.length_c   1.000
_cell.angle_alpha   90.00
_cell.angle_beta   90.00
_cell.angle_gamma   90.00
#
_symmetry.space_group_name_H-M   'P 1'
#
loop_
_entity.id
_entity.type
_entity.pdbx_description
1 polymer ?
#
loop_
_entity_poly.entity_id
_entity_poly.type
_entity_poly.pdbx_seq_one_letter_code
_entity_poly.pdbx_strand_id
1 'polypeptide(L)'
;MSRKVFVSHCYKDRRYADVFVQLLKTFGFREEDIFYSSSPETGVKPGEQIFNRLKQELEDSPIVLYFLSDHYYQSVPCLNEMGASWITTDTHYPIALPHFSPGKIRGAIGSDRLALLLNKELDAIQVCDLISTIREKAGVILPDELKYREIESVKPSFDKLQHYIRMEDYLIPDEEGVFETMLCEERVIKSEKKDQYACFKLSKPIAGPYIEVEKMSKKDNQWLFFNKSWGEFESGDTVQFKLNDEAPYFGERFFKDIGKCKNIYVSHLEKIE
;
A
#
# COMPACT_ATOMS: atom_id res chain seq x y z
N MET A 1 -11.82 6.79 31.06
CA MET A 1 -12.10 6.03 29.83
C MET A 1 -10.89 6.20 28.92
N SER A 2 -10.45 5.12 28.26
CA SER A 2 -9.44 5.21 27.21
C SER A 2 -10.04 5.94 26.00
N ARG A 3 -9.24 6.79 25.38
CA ARG A 3 -9.63 7.50 24.16
C ARG A 3 -9.39 6.58 22.97
N LYS A 4 -10.38 6.41 22.11
CA LYS A 4 -10.31 5.51 20.95
C LYS A 4 -9.29 5.98 19.92
N VAL A 5 -8.76 5.02 19.16
CA VAL A 5 -7.91 5.26 17.98
C VAL A 5 -8.71 4.98 16.72
N PHE A 6 -8.88 5.98 15.87
CA PHE A 6 -9.51 5.89 14.56
C PHE A 6 -8.43 5.70 13.48
N VAL A 7 -8.51 4.60 12.73
CA VAL A 7 -7.54 4.23 11.69
C VAL A 7 -8.13 4.52 10.31
N SER A 8 -7.87 5.72 9.79
CA SER A 8 -8.34 6.15 8.46
C SER A 8 -7.32 5.77 7.38
N HIS A 9 -7.76 4.99 6.39
CA HIS A 9 -6.93 4.47 5.31
C HIS A 9 -7.77 4.19 4.06
N CYS A 10 -7.13 4.14 2.89
CA CYS A 10 -7.78 3.59 1.69
C CYS A 10 -7.69 2.06 1.71
N TYR A 11 -8.74 1.37 1.26
CA TYR A 11 -8.77 -0.10 1.25
C TYR A 11 -7.57 -0.72 0.49
N LYS A 12 -7.13 -0.08 -0.61
CA LYS A 12 -5.94 -0.50 -1.38
C LYS A 12 -4.66 -0.52 -0.53
N ASP A 13 -4.63 0.25 0.55
CA ASP A 13 -3.47 0.41 1.43
C ASP A 13 -3.60 -0.35 2.77
N ARG A 14 -4.66 -1.18 2.92
CA ARG A 14 -5.00 -1.88 4.18
C ARG A 14 -3.83 -2.60 4.83
N ARG A 15 -2.92 -3.16 4.03
CA ARG A 15 -1.76 -3.91 4.53
C ARG A 15 -0.88 -3.13 5.50
N TYR A 16 -0.78 -1.80 5.35
CA TYR A 16 -0.04 -0.95 6.28
C TYR A 16 -0.85 -0.70 7.54
N ALA A 17 -2.13 -0.37 7.40
CA ALA A 17 -3.04 -0.15 8.52
C ALA A 17 -3.17 -1.39 9.42
N ASP A 18 -3.29 -2.59 8.84
CA ASP A 18 -3.33 -3.88 9.54
C ASP A 18 -2.14 -4.06 10.49
N VAL A 19 -0.94 -3.67 10.05
CA VAL A 19 0.28 -3.80 10.87
C VAL A 19 0.22 -2.87 12.08
N PHE A 20 -0.30 -1.65 11.91
CA PHE A 20 -0.48 -0.69 12.99
C PHE A 20 -1.60 -1.10 13.95
N VAL A 21 -2.71 -1.65 13.45
CA VAL A 21 -3.78 -2.20 14.31
C VAL A 21 -3.23 -3.32 15.18
N GLN A 22 -2.43 -4.22 14.60
CA GLN A 22 -1.79 -5.29 15.37
C GLN A 22 -0.78 -4.75 16.40
N LEU A 23 0.00 -3.72 16.04
CA LEU A 23 0.90 -3.02 16.98
C LEU A 23 0.15 -2.39 18.14
N LEU A 24 -0.97 -1.72 17.89
CA LEU A 24 -1.83 -1.16 18.94
C LEU A 24 -2.30 -2.30 19.87
N LYS A 25 -2.81 -3.40 19.33
CA LYS A 25 -3.21 -4.57 20.15
C LYS A 25 -2.05 -5.10 21.00
N THR A 26 -0.84 -5.23 20.44
CA THR A 26 0.37 -5.62 21.18
C THR A 26 0.66 -4.65 22.34
N PHE A 27 0.43 -3.35 22.17
CA PHE A 27 0.67 -2.32 23.19
C PHE A 27 -0.50 -2.09 24.16
N GLY A 28 -1.44 -3.05 24.24
CA GLY A 28 -2.49 -3.09 25.25
C GLY A 28 -3.82 -2.48 24.85
N PHE A 29 -3.98 -2.04 23.59
CA PHE A 29 -5.27 -1.59 23.09
C PHE A 29 -6.20 -2.79 22.86
N ARG A 30 -7.43 -2.68 23.33
CA ARG A 30 -8.49 -3.67 23.08
C ARG A 30 -9.24 -3.34 21.80
N GLU A 31 -10.08 -4.25 21.34
CA GLU A 31 -10.86 -4.05 20.12
C GLU A 31 -11.81 -2.86 20.23
N GLU A 32 -12.41 -2.64 21.39
CA GLU A 32 -13.24 -1.47 21.65
C GLU A 32 -12.47 -0.15 21.71
N ASP A 33 -11.13 -0.19 21.86
CA ASP A 33 -10.28 0.99 21.88
C ASP A 33 -9.85 1.41 20.45
N ILE A 34 -10.18 0.62 19.41
CA ILE A 34 -9.75 0.83 18.02
C ILE A 34 -10.97 0.83 17.09
N PHE A 35 -11.14 1.89 16.31
CA PHE A 35 -12.02 1.88 15.16
C PHE A 35 -11.21 1.69 13.87
N TYR A 36 -11.45 0.56 13.19
CA TYR A 36 -10.81 0.20 11.93
C TYR A 36 -11.82 -0.56 11.06
N SER A 37 -12.30 0.11 10.01
CA SER A 37 -13.44 -0.34 9.20
C SER A 37 -13.18 -1.55 8.31
N SER A 38 -11.91 -1.88 8.03
CA SER A 38 -11.53 -3.03 7.20
C SER A 38 -11.50 -4.37 7.95
N SER A 39 -11.72 -4.37 9.26
CA SER A 39 -11.92 -5.60 10.04
C SER A 39 -13.36 -5.70 10.55
N PRO A 40 -14.04 -6.87 10.44
CA PRO A 40 -15.37 -7.07 11.01
C PRO A 40 -15.44 -6.89 12.54
N GLU A 41 -14.31 -7.11 13.23
CA GLU A 41 -14.24 -7.05 14.71
C GLU A 41 -14.21 -5.60 15.22
N THR A 42 -13.57 -4.70 14.47
CA THR A 42 -13.29 -3.31 14.86
C THR A 42 -14.01 -2.27 13.98
N GLY A 43 -14.85 -2.74 13.05
CA GLY A 43 -15.46 -1.94 11.99
C GLY A 43 -16.98 -1.86 12.06
N VAL A 44 -17.60 -1.63 10.90
CA VAL A 44 -19.06 -1.53 10.77
C VAL A 44 -19.66 -2.94 10.69
N LYS A 45 -20.64 -3.24 11.55
CA LYS A 45 -21.28 -4.56 11.56
C LYS A 45 -22.31 -4.70 10.41
N PRO A 46 -22.57 -5.92 9.92
CA PRO A 46 -23.63 -6.14 8.93
C PRO A 46 -24.97 -5.56 9.39
N GLY A 47 -25.58 -4.70 8.56
CA GLY A 47 -26.84 -4.02 8.84
C GLY A 47 -26.72 -2.65 9.52
N GLU A 48 -25.52 -2.24 9.97
CA GLU A 48 -25.30 -0.88 10.48
C GLU A 48 -25.22 0.15 9.35
N GLN A 49 -25.72 1.37 9.61
CA GLN A 49 -25.51 2.49 8.70
C GLN A 49 -24.09 3.04 8.87
N ILE A 50 -23.24 2.86 7.86
CA ILE A 50 -21.82 3.23 7.86
C ILE A 50 -21.60 4.66 8.37
N PHE A 51 -22.32 5.65 7.83
CA PHE A 51 -22.16 7.05 8.21
C PHE A 51 -22.57 7.35 9.66
N ASN A 52 -23.60 6.68 10.18
CA ASN A 52 -24.00 6.86 11.58
C ASN A 52 -22.94 6.26 12.51
N ARG A 53 -22.38 5.09 12.14
CA ARG A 53 -21.31 4.48 12.92
C ARG A 53 -20.05 5.35 12.91
N LEU A 54 -19.63 5.83 11.73
CA LEU A 54 -18.49 6.74 11.60
C LEU A 54 -18.67 7.99 12.45
N LYS A 55 -19.87 8.60 12.43
CA LYS A 55 -20.17 9.79 13.23
C LYS A 55 -20.01 9.51 14.73
N GLN A 56 -20.58 8.42 15.23
CA GLN A 56 -20.46 8.01 16.63
C GLN A 56 -19.00 7.82 17.05
N GLU A 57 -18.18 7.20 16.20
CA GLU A 57 -16.77 6.94 16.49
C GLU A 57 -15.90 8.21 16.45
N LEU A 58 -16.37 9.25 15.75
CA LEU A 58 -15.70 10.55 15.68
C LEU A 58 -16.18 11.53 16.76
N GLU A 59 -17.36 11.33 17.37
CA GLU A 59 -17.97 12.24 18.36
C GLU A 59 -17.16 12.34 19.66
N ASP A 60 -16.54 11.26 20.12
CA ASP A 60 -15.77 11.21 21.38
C ASP A 60 -14.31 11.65 21.25
N SER A 61 -14.05 12.57 20.31
CA SER A 61 -12.74 13.15 20.01
C SER A 61 -11.63 12.09 19.93
N PRO A 62 -11.61 11.16 18.96
CA PRO A 62 -10.62 10.09 18.93
C PRO A 62 -9.19 10.59 18.64
N ILE A 63 -8.20 9.71 18.78
CA ILE A 63 -6.88 9.87 18.17
C ILE A 63 -6.98 9.34 16.75
N VAL A 64 -6.58 10.11 15.74
CA VAL A 64 -6.72 9.68 14.34
C VAL A 64 -5.38 9.41 13.70
N LEU A 65 -5.23 8.22 13.13
CA LEU A 65 -4.09 7.82 12.32
C LEU A 65 -4.52 7.89 10.85
N TYR A 66 -3.81 8.69 10.05
CA TYR A 66 -4.08 8.79 8.61
C TYR A 66 -2.99 8.10 7.82
N PHE A 67 -3.36 7.05 7.09
CA PHE A 67 -2.46 6.36 6.17
C PHE A 67 -2.57 7.05 4.79
N LEU A 68 -1.74 8.06 4.60
CA LEU A 68 -1.82 8.99 3.47
C LEU A 68 -1.08 8.44 2.24
N SER A 69 -1.77 8.39 1.12
CA SER A 69 -1.29 7.98 -0.19
C SER A 69 -2.05 8.71 -1.29
N ASP A 70 -1.62 8.57 -2.55
CA ASP A 70 -2.43 9.07 -3.67
C ASP A 70 -3.81 8.37 -3.72
N HIS A 71 -3.91 7.08 -3.35
CA HIS A 71 -5.20 6.37 -3.23
C HIS A 71 -6.12 6.96 -2.15
N TYR A 72 -5.54 7.38 -1.02
CA TYR A 72 -6.29 8.04 0.05
C TYR A 72 -6.94 9.33 -0.46
N TYR A 73 -6.17 10.16 -1.16
CA TYR A 73 -6.66 11.44 -1.69
C TYR A 73 -7.64 11.29 -2.87
N GLN A 74 -7.66 10.13 -3.52
CA GLN A 74 -8.66 9.78 -4.54
C GLN A 74 -9.95 9.17 -3.95
N SER A 75 -9.92 8.76 -2.69
CA SER A 75 -11.05 8.12 -2.01
C SER A 75 -11.98 9.16 -1.37
N VAL A 76 -13.15 9.38 -1.98
CA VAL A 76 -14.20 10.28 -1.44
C VAL A 76 -14.56 9.94 0.02
N PRO A 77 -14.76 8.66 0.41
CA PRO A 77 -14.98 8.32 1.81
C PRO A 77 -13.84 8.77 2.75
N CYS A 78 -12.59 8.54 2.36
CA CYS A 78 -11.43 8.93 3.17
C CYS A 78 -11.35 10.46 3.36
N LEU A 79 -11.61 11.24 2.30
CA LEU A 79 -11.64 12.70 2.41
C LEU A 79 -12.78 13.20 3.31
N ASN A 80 -13.94 12.55 3.27
CA ASN A 80 -15.06 12.87 4.16
C ASN A 80 -14.73 12.55 5.63
N GLU A 81 -14.09 11.40 5.89
CA GLU A 81 -13.58 11.05 7.21
C GLU A 81 -12.60 12.11 7.73
N MET A 82 -11.60 12.48 6.91
CA MET A 82 -10.61 13.52 7.23
C MET A 82 -11.23 14.88 7.57
N GLY A 83 -12.24 15.30 6.81
CA GLY A 83 -12.95 16.55 7.07
C GLY A 83 -13.74 16.50 8.38
N ALA A 84 -14.41 15.38 8.65
CA ALA A 84 -15.20 15.21 9.87
C ALA A 84 -14.31 15.14 11.12
N SER A 85 -13.26 14.32 11.09
CA SER A 85 -12.33 14.16 12.21
C SER A 85 -11.56 15.42 12.54
N TRP A 86 -11.21 16.25 11.54
CA TRP A 86 -10.56 17.54 11.78
C TRP A 86 -11.37 18.45 12.71
N ILE A 87 -12.70 18.38 12.64
CA ILE A 87 -13.59 19.18 13.50
C ILE A 87 -13.69 18.58 14.90
N THR A 88 -13.62 17.26 15.04
CA THR A 88 -13.94 16.58 16.32
C THR A 88 -12.74 16.34 17.23
N THR A 89 -11.51 16.46 16.71
CA THR A 89 -10.30 16.20 17.49
C THR A 89 -9.12 17.02 16.99
N ASP A 90 -8.18 17.35 17.87
CA ASP A 90 -6.89 17.95 17.50
C ASP A 90 -5.76 16.92 17.43
N THR A 91 -6.02 15.66 17.77
CA THR A 91 -4.99 14.61 17.91
C THR A 91 -4.95 13.73 16.66
N HIS A 92 -4.15 14.19 15.69
CA HIS A 92 -3.97 13.57 14.39
C HIS A 92 -2.52 13.20 14.17
N TYR A 93 -2.28 11.99 13.67
CA TYR A 93 -0.98 11.47 13.30
C TYR A 93 -0.99 11.10 11.81
N PRO A 94 -0.41 11.94 10.94
CA PRO A 94 -0.21 11.57 9.55
C PRO A 94 0.90 10.53 9.42
N ILE A 95 0.62 9.47 8.67
CA ILE A 95 1.57 8.42 8.29
C ILE A 95 1.62 8.42 6.76
N ALA A 96 2.72 8.93 6.20
CA ALA A 96 2.92 8.97 4.76
C ALA A 96 3.35 7.57 4.28
N LEU A 97 2.53 6.96 3.43
CA LEU A 97 2.83 5.66 2.82
C LEU A 97 3.99 5.77 1.83
N PRO A 98 4.60 4.63 1.43
CA PRO A 98 5.72 4.65 0.50
C PRO A 98 5.39 5.43 -0.77
N HIS A 99 6.39 6.17 -1.26
CA HIS A 99 6.30 7.06 -2.44
C HIS A 99 5.31 8.23 -2.32
N PHE A 100 4.56 8.37 -1.22
CA PHE A 100 3.76 9.55 -0.96
C PHE A 100 4.62 10.67 -0.38
N SER A 101 4.62 11.82 -1.05
CA SER A 101 5.39 12.98 -0.60
C SER A 101 4.61 13.76 0.47
N PRO A 102 5.23 14.12 1.61
CA PRO A 102 4.59 14.99 2.60
C PRO A 102 4.14 16.35 2.05
N GLY A 103 4.81 16.85 1.01
CA GLY A 103 4.40 18.08 0.32
C GLY A 103 3.09 17.95 -0.47
N LYS A 104 2.58 16.73 -0.67
CA LYS A 104 1.26 16.46 -1.24
C LYS A 104 0.15 16.42 -0.19
N ILE A 105 0.47 16.49 1.11
CA ILE A 105 -0.55 16.56 2.17
C ILE A 105 -1.35 17.85 1.98
N ARG A 106 -2.66 17.69 1.82
CA ARG A 106 -3.62 18.77 1.59
C ARG A 106 -4.89 18.51 2.38
N GLY A 107 -5.74 19.53 2.47
CA GLY A 107 -7.05 19.44 3.09
C GLY A 107 -7.05 19.90 4.55
N ALA A 108 -7.85 19.24 5.37
CA ALA A 108 -8.10 19.62 6.76
C ALA A 108 -6.92 19.32 7.70
N ILE A 109 -6.01 18.44 7.26
CA ILE A 109 -4.73 18.20 7.91
C ILE A 109 -3.67 18.96 7.12
N GLY A 110 -2.99 19.90 7.77
CA GLY A 110 -1.92 20.66 7.16
C GLY A 110 -0.60 19.89 7.09
N SER A 111 0.29 20.33 6.19
CA SER A 111 1.68 19.88 6.14
C SER A 111 2.54 20.42 7.29
N ASP A 112 1.95 21.18 8.21
CA ASP A 112 2.54 21.69 9.45
C ASP A 112 2.68 20.60 10.52
N ARG A 113 2.04 19.44 10.34
CA ARG A 113 2.22 18.27 11.19
C ARG A 113 3.29 17.34 10.62
N LEU A 114 4.26 16.97 11.46
CA LEU A 114 5.29 16.00 11.10
C LEU A 114 4.66 14.62 10.87
N ALA A 115 4.83 14.08 9.66
CA ALA A 115 4.36 12.75 9.31
C ALA A 115 5.42 11.69 9.61
N LEU A 116 4.99 10.52 10.08
CA LEU A 116 5.83 9.33 10.05
C LEU A 116 5.96 8.88 8.59
N LEU A 117 7.18 8.76 8.08
CA LEU A 117 7.43 8.37 6.69
C LEU A 117 7.68 6.86 6.62
N LEU A 118 6.78 6.12 5.97
CA LEU A 118 7.01 4.70 5.67
C LEU A 118 7.90 4.59 4.44
N ASN A 119 9.18 4.84 4.63
CA ASN A 119 10.20 4.76 3.59
C ASN A 119 11.40 3.93 4.07
N LYS A 120 12.47 3.90 3.28
CA LYS A 120 13.67 3.11 3.60
C LYS A 120 14.45 3.60 4.82
N GLU A 121 14.19 4.82 5.26
CA GLU A 121 14.83 5.44 6.43
C GLU A 121 14.03 5.20 7.70
N LEU A 122 12.82 4.63 7.60
CA LEU A 122 12.02 4.24 8.76
C LEU A 122 12.81 3.29 9.65
N ASP A 123 12.90 3.61 10.94
CA ASP A 123 13.47 2.73 11.95
C ASP A 123 12.43 2.25 12.98
N ALA A 124 12.80 1.24 13.77
CA ALA A 124 11.92 0.66 14.78
C ALA A 124 11.66 1.61 15.96
N ILE A 125 12.57 2.56 16.23
CA ILE A 125 12.44 3.54 17.31
C ILE A 125 11.32 4.52 16.96
N GLN A 126 11.28 5.04 15.74
CA GLN A 126 10.20 5.93 15.29
C GLN A 126 8.82 5.27 15.38
N VAL A 127 8.71 3.99 15.03
CA VAL A 127 7.45 3.22 15.18
C VAL A 127 7.11 3.04 16.65
N CYS A 128 8.08 2.70 17.49
CA CYS A 128 7.90 2.54 18.93
C CYS A 128 7.45 3.85 19.59
N ASP A 129 8.13 4.97 19.29
CA ASP A 129 7.82 6.30 19.80
C ASP A 129 6.41 6.74 19.43
N LEU A 130 6.00 6.50 18.18
CA LEU A 130 4.64 6.81 17.72
C LEU A 130 3.60 6.02 18.52
N ILE A 131 3.76 4.70 18.63
CA ILE A 131 2.80 3.84 19.34
C ILE A 131 2.77 4.17 20.84
N SER A 132 3.91 4.40 21.48
CA SER A 132 4.00 4.82 22.88
C SER A 132 3.32 6.17 23.11
N THR A 133 3.50 7.13 22.20
CA THR A 133 2.81 8.43 22.26
C THR A 133 1.29 8.28 22.12
N ILE A 134 0.83 7.45 21.18
CA ILE A 134 -0.61 7.18 20.98
C ILE A 134 -1.20 6.53 22.24
N ARG A 135 -0.51 5.52 22.80
CA ARG A 135 -0.88 4.84 24.05
C ARG A 135 -1.06 5.81 25.21
N GLU A 136 -0.08 6.69 25.43
CA GLU A 136 -0.12 7.68 26.50
C GLU A 136 -1.29 8.66 26.34
N LYS A 137 -1.48 9.19 25.13
CA LYS A 137 -2.63 10.06 24.84
C LYS A 137 -3.97 9.34 24.92
N ALA A 138 -3.98 8.04 24.66
CA ALA A 138 -5.16 7.20 24.78
C ALA A 138 -5.48 6.86 26.24
N GLY A 139 -4.54 7.03 27.16
CA GLY A 139 -4.67 6.58 28.55
C GLY A 139 -4.67 5.06 28.67
N VAL A 140 -4.06 4.35 27.73
CA VAL A 140 -3.93 2.89 27.73
C VAL A 140 -2.71 2.49 28.56
N ILE A 141 -2.88 1.50 29.43
CA ILE A 141 -1.80 1.00 30.29
C ILE A 141 -0.97 0.00 29.49
N LEU A 142 0.35 0.20 29.45
CA LEU A 142 1.26 -0.76 28.85
C LEU A 142 1.23 -2.08 29.65
N PRO A 143 1.09 -3.25 28.99
CA PRO A 143 1.21 -4.54 29.67
C PRO A 143 2.56 -4.67 30.39
N ASP A 144 2.57 -5.19 31.61
CA ASP A 144 3.77 -5.27 32.46
C ASP A 144 4.94 -6.02 31.77
N GLU A 145 4.60 -7.04 30.97
CA GLU A 145 5.53 -7.86 30.20
C GLU A 145 6.34 -7.05 29.17
N LEU A 146 5.84 -5.87 28.77
CA LEU A 146 6.43 -5.05 27.72
C LEU A 146 7.28 -3.88 28.24
N LYS A 147 7.27 -3.59 29.55
CA LYS A 147 7.93 -2.41 30.16
C LYS A 147 9.41 -2.22 29.80
N TYR A 148 10.12 -3.29 29.45
CA TYR A 148 11.54 -3.26 29.07
C TYR A 148 11.82 -3.89 27.71
N ARG A 149 10.78 -4.14 26.91
CA ARG A 149 10.85 -4.86 25.63
C ARG A 149 10.08 -4.19 24.51
N GLU A 150 9.63 -2.94 24.68
CA GLU A 150 8.83 -2.22 23.69
C GLU A 150 9.42 -2.31 22.27
N ILE A 151 10.72 -2.00 22.11
CA ILE A 151 11.41 -2.08 20.81
C ILE A 151 11.44 -3.53 20.27
N GLU A 152 11.68 -4.52 21.13
CA GLU A 152 11.66 -5.93 20.73
C GLU A 152 10.28 -6.37 20.26
N SER A 153 9.22 -5.88 20.91
CA SER A 153 7.83 -6.15 20.57
C SER A 153 7.37 -5.48 19.28
N VAL A 154 7.98 -4.36 18.90
CA VAL A 154 7.73 -3.70 17.61
C VAL A 154 8.39 -4.44 16.44
N LYS A 155 9.50 -5.14 16.69
CA LYS A 155 10.34 -5.74 15.64
C LYS A 155 9.60 -6.60 14.62
N PRO A 156 8.68 -7.53 14.97
CA PRO A 156 7.97 -8.33 13.98
C PRO A 156 7.13 -7.48 13.01
N SER A 157 6.44 -6.47 13.54
CA SER A 157 5.66 -5.52 12.74
C SER A 157 6.55 -4.60 11.92
N PHE A 158 7.67 -4.15 12.47
CA PHE A 158 8.66 -3.35 11.75
C PHE A 158 9.27 -4.13 10.57
N ASP A 159 9.67 -5.39 10.77
CA ASP A 159 10.20 -6.24 9.71
C ASP A 159 9.16 -6.45 8.59
N LYS A 160 7.88 -6.57 8.96
CA LYS A 160 6.76 -6.64 8.01
C LYS A 160 6.55 -5.32 7.24
N LEU A 161 6.63 -4.17 7.92
CA LEU A 161 6.60 -2.85 7.26
C LEU A 161 7.77 -2.70 6.29
N GLN A 162 8.99 -3.04 6.70
CA GLN A 162 10.18 -3.00 5.85
C GLN A 162 10.05 -3.92 4.62
N HIS A 163 9.46 -5.10 4.81
CA HIS A 163 9.09 -5.96 3.69
C HIS A 163 8.14 -5.23 2.72
N TYR A 164 7.02 -4.69 3.20
CA TYR A 164 6.07 -3.97 2.34
C TYR A 164 6.66 -2.74 1.65
N ILE A 165 7.45 -1.93 2.37
CA ILE A 165 8.17 -0.77 1.82
C ILE A 165 9.09 -1.20 0.68
N ARG A 166 9.78 -2.34 0.81
CA ARG A 166 10.62 -2.88 -0.26
C ARG A 166 9.79 -3.39 -1.44
N MET A 167 8.63 -3.98 -1.19
CA MET A 167 7.76 -4.54 -2.23
C MET A 167 7.09 -3.47 -3.11
N GLU A 168 6.98 -2.23 -2.65
CA GLU A 168 6.45 -1.09 -3.43
C GLU A 168 7.24 -0.79 -4.70
N ASP A 169 8.50 -1.19 -4.73
CA ASP A 169 9.35 -1.07 -5.91
C ASP A 169 9.08 -2.16 -6.96
N TYR A 170 8.12 -3.05 -6.72
CA TYR A 170 7.80 -4.20 -7.55
C TYR A 170 6.30 -4.29 -7.83
N LEU A 171 5.95 -4.92 -8.94
CA LEU A 171 4.58 -5.33 -9.21
C LEU A 171 4.31 -6.65 -8.47
N ILE A 172 3.19 -6.68 -7.75
CA ILE A 172 2.62 -7.88 -7.15
C ILE A 172 1.17 -8.01 -7.64
N PRO A 173 0.64 -9.22 -7.78
CA PRO A 173 -0.75 -9.40 -8.12
C PRO A 173 -1.66 -9.18 -6.91
N ASP A 174 -2.93 -8.98 -7.19
CA ASP A 174 -4.01 -9.11 -6.22
C ASP A 174 -4.31 -10.58 -5.87
N GLU A 175 -5.38 -10.82 -5.10
CA GLU A 175 -5.81 -12.15 -4.67
C GLU A 175 -6.25 -13.05 -5.84
N GLU A 176 -6.61 -12.48 -6.99
CA GLU A 176 -7.03 -13.20 -8.20
C GLU A 176 -5.90 -13.39 -9.21
N GLY A 177 -4.67 -13.00 -8.85
CA GLY A 177 -3.49 -13.09 -9.72
C GLY A 177 -3.39 -11.95 -10.75
N VAL A 178 -4.17 -10.87 -10.62
CA VAL A 178 -4.16 -9.73 -11.55
C VAL A 178 -3.08 -8.73 -11.13
N PHE A 179 -2.24 -8.34 -12.08
CA PHE A 179 -1.26 -7.27 -11.93
C PHE A 179 -1.80 -5.98 -12.56
N GLU A 180 -1.54 -4.84 -11.93
CA GLU A 180 -1.84 -3.51 -12.45
C GLU A 180 -0.55 -2.73 -12.69
N THR A 181 -0.41 -2.06 -13.84
CA THR A 181 0.77 -1.25 -14.14
C THR A 181 0.49 -0.20 -15.20
N MET A 182 1.33 0.84 -15.25
CA MET A 182 1.39 1.75 -16.39
C MET A 182 2.37 1.24 -17.45
N LEU A 183 1.95 1.22 -18.70
CA LEU A 183 2.83 0.95 -19.84
C LEU A 183 3.79 2.12 -20.03
N CYS A 184 5.09 1.82 -20.09
CA CYS A 184 6.11 2.83 -20.33
C CYS A 184 6.52 2.82 -21.81
N GLU A 185 7.81 2.65 -22.13
CA GLU A 185 8.35 2.69 -23.48
C GLU A 185 7.80 1.54 -24.36
N GLU A 186 7.32 1.85 -25.57
CA GLU A 186 7.05 0.83 -26.60
C GLU A 186 8.35 0.46 -27.33
N ARG A 187 8.57 -0.84 -27.53
CA ARG A 187 9.69 -1.35 -28.32
C ARG A 187 9.24 -1.82 -29.70
N VAL A 188 9.93 -1.32 -30.72
CA VAL A 188 9.79 -1.81 -32.10
C VAL A 188 10.32 -3.25 -32.21
N ILE A 189 9.43 -4.19 -32.55
CA ILE A 189 9.77 -5.59 -32.77
C ILE A 189 10.41 -5.76 -34.16
N LYS A 190 11.63 -6.30 -34.21
CA LYS A 190 12.41 -6.52 -35.45
C LYS A 190 12.33 -7.95 -35.98
N SER A 191 11.14 -8.55 -35.96
CA SER A 191 10.90 -9.93 -36.46
C SER A 191 9.70 -9.96 -37.42
N GLU A 192 9.49 -11.09 -38.10
CA GLU A 192 8.32 -11.31 -38.97
C GLU A 192 6.98 -11.16 -38.23
N LYS A 193 7.00 -11.24 -36.89
CA LYS A 193 5.82 -11.12 -36.03
C LYS A 193 5.54 -9.69 -35.56
N LYS A 194 6.24 -8.68 -36.09
CA LYS A 194 6.11 -7.26 -35.68
C LYS A 194 4.68 -6.70 -35.77
N ASP A 195 3.90 -7.21 -36.72
CA ASP A 195 2.53 -6.75 -36.98
C ASP A 195 1.51 -7.50 -36.11
N GLN A 196 1.92 -8.57 -35.42
CA GLN A 196 1.05 -9.40 -34.58
C GLN A 196 1.18 -9.10 -33.09
N TYR A 197 2.33 -8.62 -32.63
CA TYR A 197 2.60 -8.42 -31.21
C TYR A 197 3.01 -6.99 -30.90
N ALA A 198 2.76 -6.60 -29.66
CA ALA A 198 3.26 -5.37 -29.06
C ALA A 198 4.19 -5.71 -27.90
N CYS A 199 5.08 -4.77 -27.58
CA CYS A 199 6.06 -4.95 -26.52
C CYS A 199 6.27 -3.63 -25.77
N PHE A 200 5.89 -3.60 -24.49
CA PHE A 200 5.96 -2.40 -23.67
C PHE A 200 6.78 -2.65 -22.42
N LYS A 201 7.57 -1.67 -22.01
CA LYS A 201 8.32 -1.72 -20.76
C LYS A 201 7.36 -1.56 -19.57
N LEU A 202 7.56 -2.38 -18.54
CA LEU A 202 6.84 -2.24 -17.28
C LEU A 202 7.38 -1.06 -16.47
N SER A 203 6.49 -0.33 -15.78
CA SER A 203 6.88 0.77 -14.88
C SER A 203 7.70 0.31 -13.68
N LYS A 204 7.47 -0.92 -13.21
CA LYS A 204 8.19 -1.59 -12.14
C LYS A 204 8.42 -3.07 -12.52
N PRO A 205 9.51 -3.70 -12.07
CA PRO A 205 9.70 -5.13 -12.26
C PRO A 205 8.68 -5.93 -11.44
N ILE A 206 8.21 -7.07 -11.95
CA ILE A 206 7.42 -8.04 -11.18
C ILE A 206 8.29 -8.65 -10.07
N ALA A 207 7.72 -8.82 -8.89
CA ALA A 207 8.43 -9.39 -7.76
C ALA A 207 8.86 -10.85 -8.03
N GLY A 208 10.08 -11.19 -7.59
CA GLY A 208 10.74 -12.47 -7.87
C GLY A 208 9.90 -13.73 -7.62
N PRO A 209 9.12 -13.82 -6.52
CA PRO A 209 8.26 -14.98 -6.26
C PRO A 209 7.24 -15.31 -7.35
N TYR A 210 6.86 -14.34 -8.20
CA TYR A 210 5.86 -14.53 -9.25
C TYR A 210 6.47 -14.81 -10.64
N ILE A 211 7.78 -14.70 -10.79
CA ILE A 211 8.47 -14.87 -12.08
C ILE A 211 9.70 -15.79 -11.99
N GLU A 212 9.76 -16.65 -10.96
CA GLU A 212 10.85 -17.61 -10.71
C GLU A 212 12.26 -16.98 -10.66
N VAL A 213 12.36 -15.75 -10.15
CA VAL A 213 13.67 -15.06 -10.07
C VAL A 213 14.21 -15.13 -8.65
N GLU A 214 15.35 -15.82 -8.50
CA GLU A 214 16.06 -15.95 -7.20
C GLU A 214 16.47 -14.60 -6.58
N LYS A 215 16.72 -13.57 -7.41
CA LYS A 215 17.17 -12.25 -6.96
C LYS A 215 16.32 -11.11 -7.53
N MET A 216 15.69 -10.37 -6.64
CA MET A 216 14.94 -9.14 -6.96
C MET A 216 15.92 -8.00 -7.21
N SER A 217 15.91 -7.43 -8.41
CA SER A 217 16.74 -6.27 -8.77
C SER A 217 15.86 -5.19 -9.39
N LYS A 218 15.95 -3.97 -8.85
CA LYS A 218 15.28 -2.77 -9.42
C LYS A 218 15.76 -2.41 -10.83
N LYS A 219 16.87 -2.99 -11.28
CA LYS A 219 17.43 -2.77 -12.62
C LYS A 219 16.91 -3.79 -13.64
N ASP A 220 16.02 -4.69 -13.24
CA ASP A 220 15.46 -5.70 -14.13
C ASP A 220 14.62 -5.03 -15.21
N ASN A 221 15.12 -5.12 -16.45
CA ASN A 221 14.45 -4.58 -17.62
C ASN A 221 13.37 -5.59 -18.06
N GLN A 222 12.13 -5.40 -17.63
CA GLN A 222 11.02 -6.31 -17.93
C GLN A 222 10.06 -5.68 -18.94
N TRP A 223 9.71 -6.46 -19.95
CA TRP A 223 8.90 -6.04 -21.09
C TRP A 223 7.69 -6.94 -21.24
N LEU A 224 6.50 -6.35 -21.14
CA LEU A 224 5.23 -7.01 -21.40
C LEU A 224 5.09 -7.29 -22.89
N PHE A 225 4.85 -8.54 -23.25
CA PHE A 225 4.73 -9.00 -24.63
C PHE A 225 3.38 -9.67 -24.85
N PHE A 226 2.57 -9.11 -25.76
CA PHE A 226 1.19 -9.53 -25.95
C PHE A 226 0.71 -9.34 -27.40
N ASN A 227 -0.41 -9.97 -27.74
CA ASN A 227 -0.99 -9.92 -29.09
C ASN A 227 -1.74 -8.59 -29.30
N LYS A 228 -1.49 -7.92 -30.43
CA LYS A 228 -2.18 -6.68 -30.82
C LYS A 228 -3.69 -6.86 -31.02
N SER A 229 -4.17 -8.10 -31.21
CA SER A 229 -5.60 -8.40 -31.32
C SER A 229 -6.40 -8.09 -30.04
N TRP A 230 -5.73 -7.85 -28.91
CA TRP A 230 -6.39 -7.54 -27.64
C TRP A 230 -6.76 -6.06 -27.47
N GLY A 231 -6.30 -5.18 -28.35
CA GLY A 231 -6.66 -3.76 -28.34
C GLY A 231 -5.52 -2.84 -28.74
N GLU A 232 -5.82 -1.54 -28.73
CA GLU A 232 -4.85 -0.47 -28.96
C GLU A 232 -4.31 0.05 -27.63
N PHE A 233 -2.99 0.02 -27.50
CA PHE A 233 -2.26 0.40 -26.29
C PHE A 233 -1.14 1.37 -26.65
N GLU A 234 -0.92 2.33 -25.78
CA GLU A 234 0.08 3.39 -25.91
C GLU A 234 0.85 3.57 -24.60
N SER A 235 2.02 4.21 -24.70
CA SER A 235 2.79 4.63 -23.52
C SER A 235 1.97 5.57 -22.65
N GLY A 236 1.86 5.25 -21.36
CA GLY A 236 1.05 5.99 -20.39
C GLY A 236 -0.29 5.35 -20.05
N ASP A 237 -0.74 4.37 -20.84
CA ASP A 237 -1.94 3.60 -20.51
C ASP A 237 -1.74 2.80 -19.22
N THR A 238 -2.75 2.80 -18.36
CA THR A 238 -2.82 1.87 -17.23
C THR A 238 -3.51 0.60 -17.67
N VAL A 239 -2.93 -0.55 -17.33
CA VAL A 239 -3.41 -1.86 -17.76
C VAL A 239 -3.45 -2.85 -16.60
N GLN A 240 -4.37 -3.80 -16.70
CA GLN A 240 -4.41 -5.00 -15.89
C GLN A 240 -4.04 -6.22 -16.72
N PHE A 241 -3.27 -7.14 -16.13
CA PHE A 241 -2.82 -8.34 -16.83
C PHE A 241 -2.69 -9.56 -15.92
N LYS A 242 -2.81 -10.74 -16.53
CA LYS A 242 -2.48 -12.02 -15.89
C LYS A 242 -1.32 -12.70 -16.59
N LEU A 243 -0.46 -13.30 -15.78
CA LEU A 243 0.67 -14.10 -16.23
C LEU A 243 0.20 -15.30 -17.06
N ASN A 244 1.00 -15.73 -18.03
CA ASN A 244 0.73 -16.95 -18.79
C ASN A 244 1.47 -18.14 -18.16
N ASP A 245 0.72 -19.00 -17.46
CA ASP A 245 1.26 -20.19 -16.79
C ASP A 245 1.72 -21.28 -17.76
N GLU A 246 1.21 -21.29 -19.00
CA GLU A 246 1.55 -22.29 -20.04
C GLU A 246 2.80 -21.91 -20.84
N ALA A 247 3.23 -20.64 -20.76
CA ALA A 247 4.46 -20.15 -21.37
C ALA A 247 5.47 -19.84 -20.26
N PRO A 248 6.14 -20.86 -19.69
CA PRO A 248 7.04 -20.68 -18.56
C PRO A 248 8.09 -19.63 -18.92
N TYR A 249 8.27 -18.67 -18.02
CA TYR A 249 9.14 -17.51 -18.23
C TYR A 249 10.51 -17.94 -18.76
N PHE A 250 10.74 -17.71 -20.04
CA PHE A 250 12.06 -17.93 -20.63
C PHE A 250 13.01 -16.91 -19.99
N GLY A 251 14.06 -17.42 -19.34
CA GLY A 251 15.06 -16.63 -18.61
C GLY A 251 15.64 -15.45 -19.40
N GLU A 252 16.39 -14.59 -18.70
CA GLU A 252 16.94 -13.34 -19.25
C GLU A 252 17.48 -13.50 -20.68
N ARG A 253 17.00 -12.64 -21.57
CA ARG A 253 17.42 -12.57 -22.97
C ARG A 253 18.27 -11.33 -23.18
N PHE A 254 19.28 -11.46 -24.04
CA PHE A 254 20.06 -10.32 -24.50
C PHE A 254 19.57 -9.89 -25.88
N PHE A 255 19.30 -8.59 -26.03
CA PHE A 255 19.03 -7.98 -27.32
C PHE A 255 20.01 -6.83 -27.58
N LYS A 256 20.39 -6.63 -28.84
CA LYS A 256 21.39 -5.61 -29.24
C LYS A 256 20.95 -4.18 -28.93
N ASP A 257 19.66 -3.91 -28.91
CA ASP A 257 19.03 -2.60 -28.73
C ASP A 257 18.77 -2.24 -27.27
N ILE A 258 18.36 -3.22 -26.45
CA ILE A 258 17.92 -2.98 -25.06
C ILE A 258 18.75 -3.72 -24.01
N GLY A 259 19.81 -4.42 -24.44
CA GLY A 259 20.67 -5.22 -23.58
C GLY A 259 19.95 -6.42 -22.97
N LYS A 260 20.31 -6.74 -21.73
CA LYS A 260 19.74 -7.86 -20.97
C LYS A 260 18.35 -7.49 -20.44
N CYS A 261 17.34 -8.29 -20.74
CA CYS A 261 15.96 -8.04 -20.34
C CYS A 261 15.15 -9.35 -20.21
N LYS A 262 13.92 -9.26 -19.71
CA LYS A 262 12.97 -10.38 -19.61
C LYS A 262 11.69 -10.03 -20.35
N ASN A 263 11.23 -10.95 -21.20
CA ASN A 263 9.90 -10.84 -21.80
C ASN A 263 8.90 -11.47 -20.83
N ILE A 264 7.89 -10.71 -20.45
CA ILE A 264 6.76 -11.14 -19.64
C ILE A 264 5.63 -11.50 -20.61
N TYR A 265 5.29 -12.79 -20.66
CA TYR A 265 4.18 -13.29 -21.46
C TYR A 265 2.93 -13.34 -20.60
N VAL A 266 1.83 -12.90 -21.17
CA VAL A 266 0.55 -12.77 -20.46
C VAL A 266 -0.53 -13.60 -21.15
N SER A 267 -1.50 -14.06 -20.36
CA SER A 267 -2.69 -14.77 -20.82
C SER A 267 -3.88 -13.83 -21.04
N HIS A 268 -3.82 -12.67 -20.39
CA HIS A 268 -4.84 -11.63 -20.43
C HIS A 268 -4.20 -10.25 -20.27
N LEU A 269 -4.75 -9.25 -20.95
CA LEU A 269 -4.40 -7.85 -20.83
C LEU A 269 -5.62 -7.00 -21.17
N GLU A 270 -5.92 -6.01 -20.35
CA GLU A 270 -6.95 -5.01 -20.62
C GLU A 270 -6.51 -3.62 -20.14
N LYS A 271 -7.04 -2.58 -20.79
CA LYS A 271 -6.82 -1.19 -20.40
C LYS A 271 -7.84 -0.81 -19.32
N ILE A 272 -7.38 -0.12 -18.29
CA ILE A 272 -8.25 0.43 -17.25
C ILE A 272 -8.32 1.95 -17.37
N GLU A 273 -9.53 2.50 -17.19
CA GLU A 273 -9.83 3.95 -17.23
C GLU A 273 -9.48 4.66 -15.92
#